data_AF-A0A961RMG0-F1
#
_entry.id   AF-A0A961RMG0-F1
#
_cell.length_a   1.000
_cell.length_b   1.000
_cell.length_c   1.000
_cell.angle_alpha   90.00
_cell.angle_beta   90.00
_cell.angle_gamma   90.00
#
_symmetry.space_group_name_H-M   'P 1'
#
loop_
_entity.id
_entity.type
_entity.pdbx_description
1 polymer ?
#
loop_
_entity_poly.entity_id
_entity_poly.type
_entity_poly.pdbx_seq_one_letter_code
_entity_poly.pdbx_strand_id
1 'polypeptide(L)'
;MTNYSPREIVSELDRYIIGQKEAKRAVAIALRNRWRRQQLESPMREEVNPKNILMIGPTGVGKTEISRRLAKLAGAPFIKVEATKFTEVGYVGRDVEQIVRDLVESAIALVRDR
;
A
#
# COMPACT_ATOMS: atom_id res chain seq x y z
N MET A 1 5.89 7.97 11.66
CA MET A 1 5.68 7.99 10.19
C MET A 1 6.62 9.02 9.60
N THR A 2 7.37 8.67 8.57
CA THR A 2 8.26 9.61 7.87
C THR A 2 7.44 10.74 7.23
N ASN A 3 7.80 11.99 7.50
CA ASN A 3 7.07 13.18 7.06
C ASN A 3 7.46 13.56 5.61
N TYR A 4 7.26 12.64 4.67
CA TYR A 4 7.51 12.93 3.27
C TYR A 4 6.38 13.77 2.67
N SER A 5 6.74 14.79 1.90
CA SER A 5 5.86 15.47 0.96
C SER A 5 5.56 14.56 -0.24
N PRO A 6 4.46 14.80 -0.98
CA PRO A 6 4.18 14.04 -2.19
C PRO A 6 5.31 14.08 -3.22
N ARG A 7 6.06 15.18 -3.31
CA ARG A 7 7.19 15.32 -4.24
C ARG A 7 8.36 14.43 -3.84
N GLU A 8 8.69 14.35 -2.55
CA GLU A 8 9.74 13.47 -2.04
C GLU A 8 9.38 11.99 -2.24
N ILE A 9 8.11 11.62 -2.02
CA ILE A 9 7.65 10.25 -2.29
C ILE A 9 7.83 9.89 -3.77
N VAL A 10 7.43 10.78 -4.68
CA VAL A 10 7.62 10.56 -6.13
C VAL A 10 9.10 10.44 -6.48
N SER A 11 9.94 11.33 -5.95
CA SER A 11 11.39 11.31 -6.19
C SER A 11 12.03 10.02 -5.70
N GLU A 12 11.60 9.46 -4.57
CA GLU A 12 12.12 8.19 -4.09
C GLU A 12 11.64 7.01 -4.95
N LEU A 13 10.39 7.05 -5.43
CA LEU A 13 9.88 6.05 -6.37
C LEU A 13 10.58 6.12 -7.74
N ASP A 14 10.99 7.31 -8.18
CA ASP A 14 11.74 7.51 -9.43
C ASP A 14 13.08 6.78 -9.45
N ARG A 15 13.69 6.49 -8.29
CA ARG A 15 14.95 5.73 -8.18
C ARG A 15 14.82 4.26 -8.58
N TYR A 16 13.60 3.72 -8.56
CA TYR A 16 13.35 2.28 -8.79
C TYR A 16 12.39 1.99 -9.93
N ILE A 17 11.49 2.92 -10.23
CA ILE A 17 10.45 2.75 -11.26
C ILE A 17 10.70 3.79 -12.34
N ILE A 18 10.81 3.38 -13.60
CA ILE A 18 10.93 4.31 -14.73
C ILE A 18 9.54 4.66 -15.25
N GLY A 19 9.27 5.94 -15.52
CA GLY A 19 7.97 6.39 -16.03
C GLY A 19 6.84 6.35 -14.98
N GLN A 20 5.62 5.98 -15.39
CA GLN A 20 4.44 5.81 -14.50
C GLN A 20 4.11 7.03 -13.61
N LYS A 21 4.26 8.24 -14.16
CA LYS A 21 4.13 9.51 -13.40
C LYS A 21 2.79 9.63 -12.67
N GLU A 22 1.70 9.27 -13.33
CA GLU A 22 0.35 9.35 -12.75
C GLU A 22 0.16 8.37 -11.59
N ALA A 23 0.60 7.11 -11.76
CA ALA A 23 0.52 6.10 -10.72
C ALA A 23 1.35 6.51 -9.49
N LYS A 24 2.59 7.00 -9.69
CA LYS A 24 3.44 7.53 -8.61
C LYS A 24 2.78 8.68 -7.86
N ARG A 25 2.20 9.63 -8.59
CA ARG A 25 1.48 10.77 -7.99
C ARG A 25 0.27 10.30 -7.19
N ALA A 26 -0.52 9.36 -7.71
CA ALA A 26 -1.69 8.82 -7.02
C ALA A 26 -1.31 8.16 -5.69
N VAL A 27 -0.29 7.30 -5.68
CA VAL A 27 0.16 6.64 -4.44
C VAL A 27 0.80 7.62 -3.45
N ALA A 28 1.52 8.63 -3.93
CA ALA A 28 2.11 9.67 -3.08
C ALA A 28 1.03 10.49 -2.37
N ILE A 29 -0.05 10.85 -3.07
CA ILE A 29 -1.19 11.55 -2.48
C ILE A 29 -1.91 10.66 -1.46
N ALA A 30 -2.15 9.40 -1.77
CA ALA A 30 -2.81 8.47 -0.85
C ALA A 30 -2.01 8.29 0.45
N LEU A 31 -0.67 8.16 0.35
CA LEU A 31 0.19 8.10 1.53
C LEU A 31 0.19 9.42 2.31
N ARG A 32 0.28 10.56 1.64
CA ARG A 32 0.22 11.88 2.31
C ARG A 32 -1.12 12.12 3.01
N ASN A 33 -2.22 11.64 2.44
CA ASN A 33 -3.54 11.75 3.05
C ASN A 33 -3.64 10.95 4.37
N ARG A 34 -2.90 9.84 4.52
CA ARG A 34 -2.80 9.14 5.81
C ARG A 34 -2.14 10.00 6.88
N TRP A 35 -1.05 10.70 6.52
CA TRP A 35 -0.41 11.65 7.44
C TRP A 35 -1.34 12.81 7.78
N ARG A 36 -2.03 13.39 6.79
CA ARG A 36 -3.01 14.49 7.01
C ARG A 36 -4.13 14.06 7.95
N ARG A 37 -4.66 12.85 7.78
CA ARG A 37 -5.69 12.29 8.68
C ARG A 37 -5.21 12.24 10.13
N GLN A 38 -3.95 11.90 10.39
CA GLN A 38 -3.41 11.88 11.75
C GLN A 38 -3.33 13.27 12.40
N GLN A 39 -3.30 14.34 11.61
CA GLN A 39 -3.31 15.72 12.09
C GLN A 39 -4.72 16.25 12.40
N LEU A 40 -5.79 15.54 12.01
CA LEU A 40 -7.16 15.95 12.30
C LEU A 40 -7.54 15.58 13.73
N GLU A 41 -8.42 16.35 14.36
CA GLU A 41 -9.02 16.03 15.66
C GLU A 41 -10.28 15.16 15.49
N SER A 42 -10.75 14.57 16.59
CA SER A 42 -12.04 13.84 16.63
C SER A 42 -13.19 14.86 16.62
N PRO A 43 -14.34 14.60 15.95
CA PRO A 43 -14.74 13.36 15.26
C PRO A 43 -14.26 13.24 13.81
N MET A 44 -13.79 14.35 13.21
CA MET A 44 -13.45 14.41 11.78
C MET A 44 -12.41 13.38 11.35
N ARG A 45 -11.45 13.03 12.22
CA ARG A 45 -10.44 11.98 11.96
C ARG A 45 -11.06 10.62 11.62
N GLU A 46 -12.19 10.28 12.25
CA GLU A 46 -12.86 8.98 12.08
C GLU A 46 -13.65 8.92 10.77
N GLU A 47 -14.19 10.05 10.33
CA GLU A 47 -14.94 10.16 9.06
C GLU A 47 -14.04 10.07 7.82
N VAL A 48 -12.74 10.35 7.95
CA VAL A 48 -11.80 10.33 6.83
C VAL A 48 -11.30 8.91 6.55
N ASN A 49 -11.90 8.28 5.55
CA ASN A 49 -11.49 6.96 5.06
C ASN A 49 -10.22 6.99 4.19
N PRO A 50 -9.40 5.92 4.22
CA PRO A 50 -8.28 5.74 3.30
C PRO A 50 -8.71 5.83 1.83
N LYS A 51 -7.87 6.45 0.99
CA LYS A 51 -8.09 6.52 -0.46
C LYS A 51 -7.43 5.32 -1.14
N ASN A 52 -8.21 4.25 -1.31
CA ASN A 52 -7.77 3.05 -2.02
C ASN A 52 -7.52 3.34 -3.50
N ILE A 53 -6.63 2.56 -4.13
CA ILE A 53 -6.16 2.81 -5.50
C ILE A 53 -6.41 1.56 -6.35
N LEU A 54 -7.03 1.76 -7.50
CA LEU A 54 -7.11 0.77 -8.57
C LEU A 54 -6.08 1.12 -9.65
N MET A 55 -5.12 0.22 -9.88
CA MET A 55 -4.11 0.40 -10.95
C MET A 55 -4.52 -0.37 -12.20
N ILE A 56 -4.69 0.32 -13.32
CA ILE A 56 -5.06 -0.27 -14.61
C ILE A 56 -3.85 -0.20 -15.55
N GLY A 57 -3.52 -1.32 -16.19
CA GLY A 57 -2.43 -1.40 -17.17
C GLY A 57 -1.95 -2.83 -17.42
N PRO A 58 -1.09 -3.06 -18.43
CA PRO A 58 -0.60 -4.40 -18.79
C PRO A 58 0.32 -4.99 -17.73
N THR A 59 0.60 -6.29 -17.80
CA THR A 59 1.58 -6.97 -16.93
C THR A 59 2.99 -6.39 -17.16
N GLY A 60 3.87 -6.49 -16.16
CA GLY A 60 5.26 -6.05 -16.29
C GLY A 60 5.52 -4.54 -16.19
N VAL A 61 4.50 -3.66 -16.21
CA VAL A 61 4.71 -2.19 -16.23
C VAL A 61 5.05 -1.54 -14.87
N GLY A 62 5.24 -2.34 -13.81
CA GLY A 62 5.65 -1.83 -12.50
C GLY A 62 4.54 -1.60 -11.47
N LYS A 63 3.29 -2.02 -11.72
CA LYS A 63 2.16 -1.87 -10.77
C LYS A 63 2.49 -2.39 -9.36
N THR A 64 2.96 -3.64 -9.27
CA THR A 64 3.32 -4.26 -8.00
C THR A 64 4.57 -3.63 -7.39
N GLU A 65 5.52 -3.20 -8.22
CA GLU A 65 6.76 -2.58 -7.75
C GLU A 65 6.52 -1.22 -7.09
N ILE A 66 5.61 -0.41 -7.65
CA ILE A 66 5.18 0.85 -7.03
C ILE A 66 4.64 0.59 -5.61
N SER A 67 3.73 -0.36 -5.44
CA SER A 67 3.16 -0.68 -4.13
C SER A 67 4.21 -1.21 -3.14
N ARG A 68 5.10 -2.10 -3.61
CA ARG A 68 6.19 -2.67 -2.79
C ARG A 68 7.15 -1.58 -2.31
N ARG A 69 7.59 -0.70 -3.21
CA ARG A 69 8.51 0.41 -2.89
C ARG A 69 7.87 1.43 -1.96
N LEU A 70 6.60 1.76 -2.19
CA LEU A 70 5.85 2.64 -1.31
C LEU A 70 5.78 2.11 0.13
N ALA A 71 5.51 0.80 0.29
CA ALA A 71 5.47 0.20 1.62
C ALA A 71 6.85 0.21 2.31
N LYS A 72 7.92 -0.10 1.56
CA LYS A 72 9.30 0.00 2.07
C LYS A 72 9.65 1.43 2.50
N LEU A 73 9.29 2.44 1.70
CA LEU A 73 9.50 3.85 2.00
C LEU A 73 8.73 4.31 3.26
N ALA A 74 7.50 3.81 3.43
CA ALA A 74 6.67 4.12 4.58
C ALA A 74 7.06 3.34 5.84
N GLY A 75 7.98 2.36 5.73
CA GLY A 75 8.26 1.41 6.81
C GLY A 75 7.00 0.66 7.23
N ALA A 76 6.16 0.26 6.26
CA ALA A 76 4.86 -0.36 6.49
C ALA A 76 4.89 -1.85 6.11
N PRO A 77 4.14 -2.72 6.82
CA PRO A 77 3.97 -4.11 6.42
C PRO A 77 3.31 -4.20 5.04
N PHE A 78 3.68 -5.23 4.27
CA PHE A 78 3.25 -5.37 2.88
C PHE A 78 3.05 -6.84 2.51
N ILE A 79 1.91 -7.13 1.89
CA ILE A 79 1.62 -8.43 1.30
C ILE A 79 1.12 -8.27 -0.13
N LYS A 80 1.41 -9.27 -0.97
CA LYS A 80 0.86 -9.41 -2.32
C LYS A 80 -0.09 -10.60 -2.30
N VAL A 81 -1.34 -10.37 -2.71
CA VAL A 81 -2.36 -11.40 -2.79
C VAL A 81 -2.95 -11.44 -4.21
N GLU A 82 -3.33 -12.64 -4.66
CA GLU A 82 -4.04 -12.85 -5.93
C GLU A 82 -5.51 -13.15 -5.64
N ALA A 83 -6.41 -12.31 -6.16
CA ALA A 83 -7.84 -12.40 -5.86
C ALA A 83 -8.50 -13.71 -6.36
N THR A 84 -7.99 -14.29 -7.44
CA THR A 84 -8.50 -15.54 -8.02
C THR A 84 -8.36 -16.74 -7.07
N LYS A 85 -7.45 -16.66 -6.09
CA LYS A 85 -7.26 -17.71 -5.06
C LYS A 85 -8.45 -17.84 -4.10
N PHE A 86 -9.36 -16.85 -4.07
CA PHE A 86 -10.55 -16.87 -3.22
C PHE A 86 -11.83 -17.21 -3.98
N THR A 87 -11.74 -17.38 -5.31
CA THR A 87 -12.87 -17.69 -6.19
C THR A 87 -12.84 -19.12 -6.72
N GLU A 88 -11.74 -19.86 -6.53
CA GLU A 88 -11.65 -21.26 -6.94
C GLU A 88 -12.65 -22.13 -6.16
N VAL A 89 -13.56 -22.76 -6.90
CA VAL A 89 -14.64 -23.60 -6.37
C VAL A 89 -14.03 -24.87 -5.79
N GLY A 90 -13.85 -24.88 -4.47
CA GLY A 90 -13.34 -26.02 -3.71
C GLY A 90 -13.73 -25.90 -2.24
N TYR A 91 -14.17 -27.02 -1.65
CA TYR A 91 -14.89 -27.11 -0.36
C TYR A 91 -14.08 -26.70 0.89
N VAL A 92 -12.84 -26.22 0.72
CA VAL A 92 -11.97 -25.65 1.77
C VAL A 92 -11.09 -24.55 1.14
N GLY A 93 -11.72 -23.49 0.61
CA GLY A 93 -11.00 -22.36 0.02
C GLY A 93 -10.19 -21.57 1.07
N ARG A 94 -9.14 -20.87 0.65
CA ARG A 94 -8.48 -19.87 1.51
C ARG A 94 -9.50 -18.80 1.87
N ASP A 95 -9.62 -18.49 3.15
CA ASP A 95 -10.50 -17.46 3.68
C ASP A 95 -9.94 -16.06 3.43
N VAL A 96 -10.78 -15.09 3.08
CA VAL A 96 -10.40 -13.67 2.91
C VAL A 96 -9.78 -13.07 4.17
N GLU A 97 -10.14 -13.58 5.35
CA GLU A 97 -9.50 -13.16 6.61
C GLU A 97 -8.00 -13.48 6.64
N GLN A 98 -7.55 -14.48 5.87
CA GLN A 98 -6.14 -14.84 5.78
C GLN A 98 -5.29 -13.66 5.27
N ILE A 99 -5.86 -12.77 4.45
CA ILE A 99 -5.17 -11.56 3.98
C ILE A 99 -4.73 -10.70 5.17
N VAL A 100 -5.60 -10.53 6.17
CA VAL A 100 -5.28 -9.73 7.36
C VAL A 100 -4.30 -10.49 8.26
N ARG A 101 -4.47 -11.81 8.42
CA ARG A 101 -3.53 -12.65 9.19
C ARG A 101 -2.11 -12.55 8.64
N ASP A 102 -1.93 -12.75 7.33
CA ASP A 102 -0.62 -12.66 6.66
C ASP A 102 0.00 -11.25 6.79
N LEU A 103 -0.82 -10.19 6.75
CA LEU A 103 -0.34 -8.82 6.92
C LEU A 103 0.17 -8.57 8.35
N VAL A 104 -0.51 -9.12 9.36
CA VAL A 104 -0.08 -9.02 10.77
C VAL A 104 1.22 -9.79 10.99
N GLU A 105 1.37 -10.98 10.42
CA GLU A 105 2.63 -11.73 10.46
C GLU A 105 3.79 -10.94 9.83
N SER A 106 3.56 -10.33 8.67
CA SER A 106 4.53 -9.42 8.04
C SER A 106 4.89 -8.24 8.94
N ALA A 107 3.92 -7.69 9.67
CA ALA A 107 4.16 -6.60 10.62
C ALA A 107 5.00 -7.04 11.83
N ILE A 108 4.75 -8.22 12.37
CA ILE A 108 5.54 -8.79 13.47
C ILE A 108 6.99 -9.00 13.04
N ALA A 109 7.21 -9.59 11.86
CA ALA A 109 8.55 -9.75 11.30
C ALA A 109 9.26 -8.40 11.12
N LEU A 110 8.57 -7.41 10.55
CA LEU A 110 9.12 -6.06 10.35
C LEU A 110 9.56 -5.38 11.65
N VAL A 111 8.88 -5.65 12.77
CA VAL A 111 9.25 -5.10 14.08
C VAL A 111 10.39 -5.90 14.72
N ARG A 112 10.47 -7.22 14.51
CA ARG A 112 11.55 -8.07 15.03
C ARG A 112 12.89 -7.82 14.35
N ASP A 113 12.88 -7.55 13.05
CA ASP A 113 14.08 -7.32 12.23
C ASP A 113 14.62 -5.88 12.35
N ARG A 114 14.03 -5.06 13.22
CA ARG A 114 14.32 -3.63 13.38
C ARG A 114 15.02 -3.36 14.71
#